data_AF-A0A519H939-F1
#
_entry.id   AF-A0A519H939-F1
#
_cell.length_a   1.000
_cell.length_b   1.000
_cell.length_c   1.000
_cell.angle_alpha   90.00
_cell.angle_beta   90.00
_cell.angle_gamma   90.00
#
_symmetry.space_group_name_H-M   'P 1'
#
loop_
_entity.id
_entity.type
_entity.pdbx_description
1 polymer ?
#
loop_
_entity_poly.entity_id
_entity_poly.type
_entity_poly.pdbx_seq_one_letter_code
_entity_poly.pdbx_strand_id
1 'polypeptide(L)'
;MGLVLVLLLAGCQTPPPAPEPAPSVPAPACPEPPPPPPEAGELRAVLSTAEELRKALALSQGRGGTELAQAAAQVDVVASDAQAAEALKPLAALLSARLAEQRRLQENIDKLTQQLRESQRRNDQLNEKLEALKTIEQTLPGKPGTSR
;
A
#
# COMPACT_ATOMS: atom_id res chain seq x y z
N MET A 1 24.87 7.20 21.17
CA MET A 1 25.33 6.01 21.92
C MET A 1 25.37 4.85 20.95
N GLY A 2 26.55 4.35 20.60
CA GLY A 2 26.72 3.25 19.64
C GLY A 2 27.81 3.45 18.59
N LEU A 3 28.88 4.16 18.94
CA LEU A 3 30.19 4.09 18.27
C LEU A 3 31.15 3.50 19.31
N VAL A 4 32.24 2.84 18.88
CA VAL A 4 33.22 2.04 19.67
C VAL A 4 32.83 0.55 19.64
N LEU A 5 33.60 -0.38 19.08
CA LEU A 5 35.01 -0.65 19.36
C LEU A 5 35.64 -1.48 18.23
N VAL A 6 36.66 -0.91 17.58
CA VAL A 6 37.64 -1.62 16.75
C VAL A 6 38.89 -1.85 17.62
N LEU A 7 39.61 -2.95 17.34
CA LEU A 7 40.92 -3.39 17.84
C LEU A 7 40.93 -4.29 19.10
N LEU A 8 41.34 -5.56 18.94
CA LEU A 8 42.75 -5.99 19.12
C LEU A 8 42.85 -7.52 19.12
N LEU A 9 43.57 -8.08 18.16
CA LEU A 9 44.41 -9.25 18.38
C LEU A 9 45.69 -9.03 17.57
N ALA A 10 46.69 -8.49 18.25
CA ALA A 10 48.07 -8.50 17.84
C ALA A 10 48.60 -9.93 17.99
N GLY A 11 48.99 -10.55 16.87
CA GLY A 11 49.75 -11.78 16.80
C GLY A 11 51.01 -11.51 15.99
N CYS A 12 52.15 -12.00 16.49
CA CYS A 12 53.50 -11.59 16.16
C CYS A 12 53.93 -11.77 14.68
N GLN A 13 54.84 -10.87 14.32
CA GLN A 13 55.57 -10.71 13.06
C GLN A 13 56.73 -11.73 12.93
N THR A 14 56.93 -12.30 11.75
CA THR A 14 58.26 -12.58 11.16
C THR A 14 58.18 -12.43 9.64
N PRO A 15 58.99 -11.60 8.98
CA PRO A 15 59.00 -11.45 7.52
C PRO A 15 59.90 -12.52 6.87
N PRO A 16 59.38 -13.38 5.98
CA PRO A 16 60.22 -14.25 5.16
C PRO A 16 60.83 -13.45 3.99
N PRO A 17 62.07 -13.79 3.56
CA PRO A 17 62.73 -13.13 2.44
C PRO A 17 61.96 -13.38 1.14
N ALA A 18 61.84 -12.32 0.33
CA ALA A 18 61.16 -12.34 -0.95
C ALA A 18 61.69 -13.47 -1.85
N PRO A 19 60.85 -14.41 -2.29
CA PRO A 19 61.12 -15.18 -3.49
C PRO A 19 60.71 -14.33 -4.71
N GLU A 20 61.58 -14.39 -5.69
CA GLU A 20 61.60 -13.74 -7.00
C GLU A 20 60.22 -13.65 -7.71
N PRO A 21 60.04 -12.67 -8.62
CA PRO A 21 58.81 -12.52 -9.38
C PRO A 21 58.47 -13.80 -10.13
N ALA A 22 57.51 -14.56 -9.60
CA ALA A 22 56.93 -15.69 -10.28
C ALA A 22 56.28 -15.18 -11.58
N PRO A 23 56.44 -15.87 -12.72
CA PRO A 23 55.79 -15.49 -13.96
C PRO A 23 54.29 -15.39 -13.71
N SER A 24 53.70 -14.28 -14.12
CA SER A 24 52.26 -14.06 -14.15
C SER A 24 51.64 -15.14 -15.03
N VAL A 25 51.23 -16.24 -14.41
CA VAL A 25 50.34 -17.22 -15.04
C VAL A 25 49.08 -16.43 -15.40
N PRO A 26 48.71 -16.33 -16.68
CA PRO A 26 47.45 -15.72 -17.04
C PRO A 26 46.36 -16.49 -16.31
N ALA A 27 45.55 -15.77 -15.52
CA ALA A 27 44.37 -16.36 -14.91
C ALA A 27 43.63 -17.13 -16.01
N PRO A 28 43.21 -18.39 -15.77
CA PRO A 28 42.37 -19.08 -16.73
C PRO A 28 41.17 -18.17 -16.98
N ALA A 29 41.05 -17.66 -18.21
CA ALA A 29 39.89 -16.89 -18.62
C ALA A 29 38.69 -17.80 -18.34
N CYS A 30 37.93 -17.52 -17.28
CA CYS A 30 36.65 -18.16 -17.08
C CYS A 30 35.87 -17.94 -18.38
N PRO A 31 35.50 -18.99 -19.13
CA PRO A 31 34.60 -18.81 -20.24
C PRO A 31 33.35 -18.13 -19.68
N GLU A 32 32.96 -17.01 -20.29
CA GLU A 32 31.74 -16.28 -19.93
C GLU A 32 30.60 -17.30 -19.87
N PRO A 33 29.87 -17.37 -18.74
CA PRO A 33 28.81 -18.36 -18.59
C PRO A 33 27.85 -18.22 -19.78
N PRO A 34 27.48 -19.33 -20.44
CA PRO A 34 26.61 -19.29 -21.60
C PRO A 34 25.34 -18.50 -21.24
N PRO A 35 24.82 -17.67 -22.16
CA PRO A 35 23.63 -16.89 -21.90
C PRO A 35 22.55 -17.83 -21.34
N PRO A 36 21.85 -17.43 -20.27
CA PRO A 36 20.87 -18.29 -19.64
C PRO A 36 19.86 -18.75 -20.71
N PRO A 37 19.38 -20.00 -20.64
CA PRO A 37 18.37 -20.47 -21.57
C PRO A 37 17.17 -19.52 -21.54
N PRO A 38 16.50 -19.27 -22.67
CA PRO A 38 15.40 -18.31 -22.77
C PRO A 38 14.30 -18.54 -21.70
N GLU A 39 14.09 -19.79 -21.31
CA GLU A 39 13.14 -20.20 -20.26
C GLU A 39 13.48 -19.63 -18.87
N ALA A 40 14.76 -19.42 -18.54
CA ALA A 40 15.18 -18.84 -17.27
C ALA A 40 14.84 -17.35 -17.18
N GLY A 41 14.86 -16.63 -18.31
CA GLY A 41 14.45 -15.24 -18.41
C GLY A 41 12.94 -15.07 -18.19
N GLU A 42 12.14 -15.91 -18.85
CA GLU A 42 10.68 -15.92 -18.71
C GLU A 42 10.25 -16.26 -17.28
N LEU A 43 10.85 -17.29 -16.67
CA LEU A 43 10.55 -17.66 -15.29
C LEU A 43 10.86 -16.51 -14.32
N ARG A 44 11.98 -15.81 -14.56
CA ARG A 44 12.36 -14.64 -13.75
C ARG A 44 11.37 -13.49 -13.92
N ALA A 45 10.93 -13.21 -15.15
CA ALA A 45 9.90 -12.21 -15.43
C ALA A 45 8.57 -12.56 -14.75
N VAL A 46 8.15 -13.82 -14.78
CA VAL A 46 6.94 -14.30 -14.10
C VAL A 46 7.04 -14.06 -12.59
N LEU A 47 8.18 -14.40 -11.98
CA LEU A 47 8.38 -14.22 -10.54
C LEU A 47 8.38 -12.73 -10.16
N SER A 48 9.09 -11.87 -10.90
CA SER A 48 9.13 -10.43 -10.61
C SER A 48 7.75 -9.77 -10.76
N THR A 49 7.05 -10.05 -11.86
CA THR A 49 5.69 -9.55 -12.08
C THR A 49 4.72 -10.05 -10.99
N ALA A 50 4.84 -11.32 -10.56
CA ALA A 50 4.01 -11.85 -9.47
C ALA A 50 4.29 -11.18 -8.12
N GLU A 51 5.56 -10.86 -7.82
CA GLU A 51 5.95 -10.12 -6.61
C GLU A 51 5.37 -8.71 -6.59
N GLU A 52 5.43 -8.00 -7.72
CA GLU A 52 4.87 -6.66 -7.88
C GLU A 52 3.34 -6.64 -7.69
N LEU A 53 2.64 -7.60 -8.30
CA LEU A 53 1.19 -7.75 -8.12
C LEU A 53 0.83 -8.13 -6.67
N ARG A 54 1.59 -9.01 -6.02
CA ARG A 54 1.41 -9.34 -4.59
C ARG A 54 1.60 -8.12 -3.70
N LYS A 55 2.61 -7.30 -3.96
CA LYS A 55 2.86 -6.07 -3.22
C LYS A 55 1.70 -5.08 -3.36
N ALA A 56 1.20 -4.89 -4.59
CA ALA A 56 0.05 -4.02 -4.83
C ALA A 56 -1.20 -4.53 -4.11
N LEU A 57 -1.44 -5.85 -4.11
CA LEU A 57 -2.50 -6.47 -3.35
C LEU A 57 -2.37 -6.20 -1.84
N ALA A 58 -1.18 -6.35 -1.27
CA ALA A 58 -0.94 -6.06 0.15
C ALA A 58 -1.25 -4.58 0.48
N LEU A 59 -0.83 -3.65 -0.38
CA LEU A 59 -1.14 -2.22 -0.22
C LEU A 59 -2.65 -1.94 -0.29
N SER A 60 -3.39 -2.65 -1.14
CA SER A 60 -4.84 -2.48 -1.29
C SER A 60 -5.68 -2.91 -0.08
N GLN A 61 -5.09 -3.68 0.84
CA GLN A 61 -5.74 -4.06 2.10
C GLN A 61 -5.69 -2.96 3.16
N GLY A 62 -4.86 -1.93 2.93
CA GLY A 62 -4.84 -0.73 3.74
C GLY A 62 -6.20 -0.03 3.76
N ARG A 63 -6.54 0.62 4.89
CA ARG A 63 -7.79 1.39 5.01
C ARG A 63 -7.68 2.80 4.42
N GLY A 64 -6.48 3.23 4.01
CA GLY A 64 -6.24 4.56 3.48
C GLY A 64 -6.56 4.66 1.99
N GLY A 65 -7.29 5.72 1.58
CA GLY A 65 -7.50 6.02 0.16
C GLY A 65 -6.20 6.28 -0.62
N THR A 66 -5.16 6.77 0.07
CA THR A 66 -3.81 6.95 -0.49
C THR A 66 -3.12 5.63 -0.84
N GLU A 67 -3.20 4.64 0.05
CA GLU A 67 -2.64 3.30 -0.16
C GLU A 67 -3.35 2.60 -1.31
N LEU A 68 -4.67 2.76 -1.40
CA LEU A 68 -5.47 2.23 -2.49
C LEU A 68 -5.12 2.89 -3.84
N ALA A 69 -4.88 4.20 -3.86
CA ALA A 69 -4.43 4.89 -5.06
C ALA A 69 -3.02 4.44 -5.50
N GLN A 70 -2.11 4.24 -4.55
CA GLN A 70 -0.77 3.70 -4.82
C GLN A 70 -0.82 2.27 -5.35
N ALA A 71 -1.67 1.41 -4.77
CA ALA A 71 -1.88 0.05 -5.25
C ALA A 71 -2.41 0.04 -6.69
N ALA A 72 -3.39 0.88 -7.00
CA ALA A 72 -3.95 0.99 -8.35
C ALA A 72 -2.90 1.45 -9.37
N ALA A 73 -2.10 2.47 -9.03
CA ALA A 73 -1.02 2.95 -9.89
C ALA A 73 0.04 1.87 -10.13
N GLN A 74 0.42 1.10 -9.11
CA GLN A 74 1.38 0.01 -9.25
C GLN A 74 0.86 -1.07 -10.21
N VAL A 75 -0.40 -1.49 -10.09
CA VAL A 75 -0.97 -2.51 -10.99
C VAL A 75 -1.06 -2.00 -12.44
N ASP A 76 -1.38 -0.72 -12.63
CA ASP A 76 -1.48 -0.11 -13.97
C ASP A 76 -0.11 -0.07 -14.69
N VAL A 77 0.96 0.22 -13.93
CA VAL A 77 2.33 0.14 -14.42
C VAL A 77 2.65 -1.29 -14.86
N VAL A 78 2.36 -2.30 -14.03
CA VAL A 78 2.61 -3.72 -14.35
C VAL A 78 1.79 -4.18 -15.56
N ALA A 79 0.55 -3.72 -15.68
CA ALA A 79 -0.32 -4.07 -16.81
C ALA A 79 0.16 -3.47 -18.14
N SER A 80 0.83 -2.32 -18.09
CA SER A 80 1.36 -1.60 -19.26
C SER A 80 2.81 -1.93 -19.59
N ASP A 81 3.50 -2.66 -18.71
CA ASP A 81 4.90 -3.01 -18.88
C ASP A 81 5.08 -4.10 -19.95
N ALA A 82 5.93 -3.81 -20.94
CA ALA A 82 6.28 -4.74 -22.01
C ALA A 82 7.22 -5.86 -21.52
N GLN A 83 7.93 -5.65 -20.41
CA GLN A 83 8.81 -6.65 -19.80
C GLN A 83 8.08 -7.56 -18.81
N ALA A 84 6.84 -7.22 -18.45
CA ALA A 84 6.02 -8.05 -17.58
C ALA A 84 5.65 -9.37 -18.27
N ALA A 85 5.55 -10.43 -17.46
CA ALA A 85 5.20 -11.74 -17.97
C ALA A 85 3.82 -11.75 -18.65
N GLU A 86 3.77 -12.12 -19.93
CA GLU A 86 2.55 -12.22 -20.73
C GLU A 86 1.46 -13.07 -20.04
N ALA A 87 1.86 -14.17 -19.39
CA ALA A 87 0.96 -15.06 -18.66
C ALA A 87 0.21 -14.38 -17.51
N LEU A 88 0.74 -13.28 -16.96
CA LEU A 88 0.17 -12.55 -15.83
C LEU A 88 -0.58 -11.27 -16.22
N LYS A 89 -0.48 -10.82 -17.48
CA LYS A 89 -1.24 -9.66 -17.97
C LYS A 89 -2.76 -9.74 -17.75
N PRO A 90 -3.46 -10.87 -18.00
CA PRO A 90 -4.90 -10.93 -17.73
C PRO A 90 -5.22 -10.79 -16.23
N LEU A 91 -4.34 -11.27 -15.35
CA LEU A 91 -4.49 -11.07 -13.91
C LEU A 91 -4.26 -9.60 -13.53
N ALA A 92 -3.26 -8.94 -14.08
CA ALA A 92 -3.01 -7.52 -13.86
C ALA A 92 -4.21 -6.66 -14.30
N ALA A 93 -4.80 -6.95 -15.46
CA ALA A 93 -6.01 -6.27 -15.95
C ALA A 93 -7.25 -6.51 -15.06
N LEU A 94 -7.42 -7.73 -14.52
CA LEU A 94 -8.48 -8.01 -13.55
C LEU A 94 -8.29 -7.20 -12.26
N LEU A 95 -7.05 -7.15 -11.75
CA LEU A 95 -6.71 -6.42 -10.55
C LEU A 95 -6.90 -4.91 -10.72
N SER A 96 -6.53 -4.34 -11.86
CA SER A 96 -6.73 -2.91 -12.13
C SER A 96 -8.22 -2.55 -12.10
N ALA A 97 -9.07 -3.35 -12.77
CA ALA A 97 -10.52 -3.17 -12.75
C ALA A 97 -11.08 -3.29 -11.33
N ARG A 98 -10.60 -4.25 -10.53
CA ARG A 98 -11.06 -4.44 -9.15
C ARG A 98 -10.70 -3.25 -8.26
N LEU A 99 -9.46 -2.76 -8.35
CA LEU A 99 -9.00 -1.62 -7.55
C LEU A 99 -9.72 -0.33 -7.95
N ALA A 100 -10.06 -0.16 -9.23
CA ALA A 100 -10.87 0.96 -9.69
C ALA A 100 -12.28 0.95 -9.04
N GLU A 101 -12.95 -0.20 -9.00
CA GLU A 101 -14.26 -0.30 -8.33
C GLU A 101 -14.13 -0.09 -6.82
N GLN A 102 -13.07 -0.60 -6.18
CA GLN A 102 -12.82 -0.37 -4.77
C GLN A 102 -12.68 1.13 -4.44
N ARG A 103 -12.00 1.91 -5.30
CA ARG A 103 -11.91 3.38 -5.15
C ARG A 103 -13.27 4.04 -5.27
N ARG A 104 -14.07 3.65 -6.26
CA ARG A 104 -15.43 4.18 -6.45
C ARG A 104 -16.32 3.91 -5.24
N LEU A 105 -16.23 2.70 -4.68
CA LEU A 105 -16.96 2.34 -3.46
C LEU A 105 -16.50 3.15 -2.26
N GLN A 106 -15.19 3.38 -2.11
CA GLN A 106 -14.66 4.21 -1.03
C GLN A 106 -15.17 5.65 -1.11
N GLU A 107 -15.16 6.26 -2.30
CA GLU A 107 -15.72 7.60 -2.52
C GLU A 107 -17.22 7.67 -2.18
N ASN A 108 -17.97 6.60 -2.49
CA ASN A 108 -19.39 6.52 -2.13
C ASN A 108 -19.60 6.41 -0.62
N ILE A 109 -18.77 5.63 0.08
CA ILE A 109 -18.79 5.52 1.54
C ILE A 109 -18.54 6.89 2.18
N ASP A 110 -17.55 7.63 1.68
CA ASP A 110 -17.22 8.96 2.21
C ASP A 110 -18.39 9.94 2.02
N LYS A 111 -19.01 9.94 0.84
CA LYS A 111 -20.22 10.75 0.54
C LYS A 111 -21.38 10.39 1.45
N LEU A 112 -21.70 9.10 1.59
CA LEU A 112 -22.79 8.62 2.44
C LEU A 112 -22.55 8.95 3.91
N THR A 113 -21.30 8.85 4.37
CA THR A 113 -20.91 9.22 5.74
C THR A 113 -21.12 10.71 5.99
N GLN A 114 -20.78 11.56 5.03
CA GLN A 114 -21.04 13.00 5.13
C GLN A 114 -22.54 13.31 5.17
N GLN A 115 -23.34 12.68 4.29
CA GLN A 115 -24.78 12.84 4.28
C GLN A 115 -25.43 12.38 5.58
N LEU A 116 -24.97 11.27 6.15
CA LEU A 116 -25.46 10.76 7.42
C LEU A 116 -25.23 11.76 8.57
N ARG A 117 -24.01 12.31 8.67
CA ARG A 117 -23.67 13.32 9.69
C ARG A 117 -24.53 14.57 9.56
N GLU A 118 -24.74 15.03 8.33
CA GLU A 118 -25.57 16.20 8.08
C GLU A 118 -27.06 15.93 8.39
N SER A 119 -27.56 14.73 8.07
CA SER A 119 -28.90 14.31 8.45
C SER A 119 -29.09 14.21 9.96
N GLN A 120 -28.09 13.70 10.69
CA GLN A 120 -28.10 13.65 12.14
C GLN A 120 -28.20 15.04 12.75
N ARG A 121 -27.38 16.00 12.27
CA ARG A 121 -27.45 17.40 12.72
C ARG A 121 -28.83 18.02 12.52
N ARG A 122 -29.46 17.77 11.37
CA ARG A 122 -30.83 18.26 11.10
C ARG A 122 -31.84 17.63 12.05
N ASN A 123 -31.72 16.34 12.34
CA ASN A 123 -32.59 15.67 13.31
C ASN A 123 -32.42 16.27 14.71
N ASP A 124 -31.19 16.52 15.14
CA ASP A 124 -30.92 17.13 16.45
C ASP A 124 -31.54 18.53 16.56
N GLN A 125 -31.43 19.35 15.51
CA GLN A 125 -32.07 20.68 15.44
C GLN A 125 -33.60 20.60 15.47
N LEU A 126 -34.19 19.61 14.79
CA LEU A 126 -35.63 19.41 14.81
C LEU A 126 -36.11 18.94 16.20
N ASN A 127 -35.36 18.05 16.85
CA ASN A 127 -35.65 17.62 18.21
C ASN A 127 -35.56 18.77 19.21
N GLU A 128 -34.54 19.63 19.10
CA GLU A 128 -34.42 20.83 19.94
C GLU A 128 -35.64 21.75 19.80
N LYS A 129 -36.11 21.96 18.57
CA LYS A 129 -37.33 22.75 18.31
C LYS A 129 -38.58 22.10 18.89
N LEU A 130 -38.72 20.77 18.78
CA LEU A 130 -39.85 20.05 19.36
C LEU A 130 -39.87 20.16 20.88
N GLU A 131 -38.72 19.99 21.55
CA GLU A 131 -38.64 20.16 23.01
C GLU A 131 -38.88 21.61 23.45
N ALA A 132 -38.44 22.60 22.66
CA ALA A 132 -38.78 24.00 22.90
C ALA A 132 -40.29 24.25 22.79
N LEU A 133 -40.95 23.71 21.76
CA LEU A 133 -42.42 23.81 21.61
C LEU A 133 -43.16 23.14 22.76
N LYS A 134 -42.74 21.94 23.17
CA LYS A 134 -43.31 21.23 24.32
C LYS A 134 -43.16 22.01 25.62
N THR A 135 -42.04 22.71 25.81
CA THR A 135 -41.84 23.59 26.96
C THR A 135 -42.79 24.80 26.93
N ILE A 136 -43.03 25.37 25.74
CA ILE A 136 -44.03 26.43 25.55
C ILE A 136 -45.42 25.90 25.90
N GLU A 137 -45.81 24.72 25.41
CA GLU A 137 -47.10 24.07 25.72
C GLU A 137 -47.30 23.84 27.22
N GLN A 138 -46.25 23.43 27.95
CA GLN A 138 -46.33 23.22 29.40
C GLN A 138 -46.46 24.52 30.20
N THR A 139 -45.91 25.63 29.68
CA THR A 139 -45.90 26.93 30.37
C THR A 139 -47.07 27.84 29.99
N LEU A 140 -47.84 27.45 28.96
CA LEU A 140 -49.10 28.11 28.62
C LEU A 140 -50.11 27.92 29.77
N PRO A 141 -50.63 29.00 30.38
CA PRO A 141 -51.63 28.89 31.43
C PRO A 141 -52.87 28.17 30.88
N GLY A 142 -53.32 27.13 31.59
CA GLY A 142 -54.51 26.36 31.23
C GLY A 142 -55.69 27.31 30.98
N LYS A 143 -56.30 27.20 29.80
CA LYS A 143 -57.43 28.05 29.38
C LYS A 143 -58.48 28.09 30.50
N PRO A 144 -58.74 29.25 31.14
CA PRO A 144 -59.74 29.34 32.19
C PRO A 144 -61.11 29.19 31.53
N GLY A 145 -61.75 28.04 31.71
CA GLY A 145 -63.13 27.83 31.26
C GLY A 145 -63.37 26.47 30.63
N THR A 146 -63.42 25.43 31.46
CA THR A 146 -64.49 24.43 31.36
C THR A 146 -64.89 24.01 32.78
N SER A 147 -65.50 24.96 33.47
CA SER A 147 -66.37 24.69 34.61
C SER A 147 -67.77 25.01 34.11
N ARG A 148 -68.50 23.96 33.71
CA ARG A 148 -69.95 23.99 33.60
C ARG A 148 -70.48 22.60 33.89
#